data_AF-A0A7Y2DHZ4-F1
#
_entry.id   AF-A0A7Y2DHZ4-F1
#
_cell.length_a   1.000
_cell.length_b   1.000
_cell.length_c   1.000
_cell.angle_alpha   90.00
_cell.angle_beta   90.00
_cell.angle_gamma   90.00
#
_symmetry.space_group_name_H-M   'P 1'
#
loop_
_entity.id
_entity.type
_entity.pdbx_description
1 polymer ?
#
loop_
_entity_poly.entity_id
_entity_poly.type
_entity_poly.pdbx_seq_one_letter_code
_entity_poly.pdbx_strand_id
1 'polypeptide(L)'
;MTRPISDACLKCHVTFAKNTDASGKGNTYENNNFIYGIDCERCHRPAEKHVIYHRANPDSVQPKFIMLADTLSRQQSLDICAQCHSGLRSQQLKGGPFSFMAGENLELYSRNYYFNRPGAKLDVHGNQYGLLTSSKCFKESPKMDCTTCHNPHKNQRGDTSYFNHKCISCHETLISMCTAPKSEINAMANNCIACHMPLSPSETMKVKLTQDEDEAPIMIRSHLIGVYPNSAQMK
;
A
#
# COMPACT_ATOMS: atom_id res chain seq x y z
N MET A 1 -14.24 -13.63 -24.62
CA MET A 1 -12.83 -13.22 -24.48
C MET A 1 -12.36 -13.57 -23.08
N THR A 2 -11.38 -14.46 -22.94
CA THR A 2 -10.75 -14.73 -21.65
C THR A 2 -9.70 -13.66 -21.39
N ARG A 3 -9.87 -12.85 -20.34
CA ARG A 3 -8.86 -11.90 -19.86
C ARG A 3 -7.90 -12.66 -18.94
N PRO A 4 -6.67 -13.00 -19.37
CA PRO A 4 -5.77 -13.78 -18.54
C PRO A 4 -5.32 -12.97 -17.31
N ILE A 5 -5.21 -13.65 -16.18
CA ILE A 5 -4.61 -13.12 -14.95
C ILE A 5 -3.15 -13.55 -14.96
N SER A 6 -2.25 -12.61 -15.19
CA SER A 6 -0.80 -12.84 -15.22
C SER A 6 -0.14 -12.49 -13.89
N ASP A 7 1.16 -12.74 -13.79
CA ASP A 7 1.94 -12.45 -12.59
C ASP A 7 1.93 -10.95 -12.24
N ALA A 8 1.77 -10.09 -13.26
CA ALA A 8 1.64 -8.65 -13.07
C ALA A 8 0.41 -8.28 -12.22
N CYS A 9 -0.66 -9.06 -12.30
CA CYS A 9 -1.83 -8.94 -11.44
C CYS A 9 -1.58 -9.63 -10.09
N LEU A 10 -1.14 -10.90 -10.10
CA LEU A 10 -1.05 -11.69 -8.87
C LEU A 10 -0.03 -11.15 -7.87
N LYS A 11 1.06 -10.51 -8.30
CA LYS A 11 2.12 -10.03 -7.40
C LYS A 11 1.63 -9.09 -6.28
N CYS A 12 0.47 -8.46 -6.46
CA CYS A 12 -0.15 -7.59 -5.46
C CYS A 12 -1.27 -8.26 -4.66
N HIS A 13 -1.71 -9.45 -5.05
CA HIS A 13 -2.89 -10.13 -4.51
C HIS A 13 -2.57 -11.49 -3.85
N VAL A 14 -1.36 -12.01 -4.05
CA VAL A 14 -0.92 -13.28 -3.49
C VAL A 14 0.49 -13.15 -2.91
N THR A 15 0.84 -14.08 -2.04
CA THR A 15 2.16 -14.12 -1.40
C THR A 15 3.20 -14.65 -2.40
N PHE A 16 2.83 -15.72 -3.09
CA PHE A 16 3.64 -16.34 -4.13
C PHE A 16 2.78 -17.15 -5.09
N ALA A 17 3.15 -17.17 -6.36
CA ALA A 17 2.60 -18.11 -7.34
C ALA A 17 3.67 -18.43 -8.38
N LYS A 18 3.86 -19.73 -8.67
CA LYS A 18 4.75 -20.16 -9.74
C LYS A 18 3.96 -20.36 -11.03
N ASN A 19 4.21 -19.47 -12.00
CA ASN A 19 3.62 -19.57 -13.33
C ASN A 19 4.22 -20.76 -14.09
N THR A 20 3.37 -21.51 -14.79
CA THR A 20 3.80 -22.61 -15.68
C THR A 20 4.46 -22.10 -16.97
N ASP A 21 4.14 -20.87 -17.36
CA ASP A 21 4.82 -20.12 -18.42
C ASP A 21 5.92 -19.26 -17.79
N ALA A 22 7.17 -19.54 -18.14
CA ALA A 22 8.33 -18.79 -17.67
C ALA A 22 8.30 -17.29 -18.04
N SER A 23 7.50 -16.89 -19.03
CA SER A 23 7.30 -15.48 -19.38
C SER A 23 6.46 -14.71 -18.35
N GLY A 24 5.75 -15.42 -17.46
CA GLY A 24 4.85 -14.85 -16.45
C GLY A 24 3.57 -14.23 -17.02
N LYS A 25 3.31 -14.40 -18.33
CA LYS A 25 2.13 -13.86 -19.04
C LYS A 25 0.96 -14.83 -19.08
N GLY A 26 1.23 -16.12 -18.91
CA GLY A 26 0.21 -17.16 -18.80
C GLY A 26 -0.67 -16.99 -17.55
N ASN A 27 -1.84 -17.63 -17.58
CA ASN A 27 -2.82 -17.66 -16.50
C ASN A 27 -2.92 -19.03 -15.81
N THR A 28 -1.86 -19.85 -15.92
CA THR A 28 -1.81 -21.21 -15.37
C THR A 28 -0.65 -21.32 -14.39
N TYR A 29 -0.93 -21.84 -13.20
CA TYR A 29 -0.03 -21.83 -12.06
C TYR A 29 0.11 -23.23 -11.45
N GLU A 30 1.28 -23.53 -10.89
CA GLU A 30 1.51 -24.77 -10.16
C GLU A 30 0.77 -24.72 -8.81
N ASN A 31 -0.22 -25.60 -8.61
CA ASN A 31 -1.04 -25.62 -7.39
C ASN A 31 -0.22 -25.75 -6.10
N ASN A 32 0.85 -26.56 -6.10
CA ASN A 32 1.69 -26.78 -4.92
C ASN A 32 2.60 -25.58 -4.60
N ASN A 33 2.62 -24.56 -5.44
CA ASN A 33 3.45 -23.36 -5.32
C ASN A 33 2.60 -22.10 -5.39
N PHE A 34 1.36 -22.17 -4.91
CA PHE A 34 0.44 -21.05 -4.83
C PHE A 34 0.13 -20.75 -3.35
N ILE A 35 0.53 -19.56 -2.90
CA ILE A 35 0.25 -19.08 -1.54
C ILE A 35 -0.72 -17.90 -1.65
N TYR A 36 -1.98 -18.16 -1.33
CA TYR A 36 -3.10 -17.22 -1.47
C TYR A 36 -2.99 -16.03 -0.52
N GLY A 37 -3.57 -14.91 -0.92
CA GLY A 37 -3.64 -13.69 -0.12
C GLY A 37 -2.27 -13.08 0.19
N ILE A 38 -2.27 -11.99 0.95
CA ILE A 38 -1.04 -11.35 1.43
C ILE A 38 -0.77 -11.88 2.84
N ASP A 39 0.15 -12.85 2.94
CA ASP A 39 0.51 -13.56 4.16
C ASP A 39 1.93 -13.14 4.63
N CYS A 40 2.39 -13.69 5.76
CA CYS A 40 3.60 -13.30 6.48
C CYS A 40 4.80 -13.14 5.55
N GLU A 41 5.02 -14.11 4.65
CA GLU A 41 6.22 -14.17 3.83
C GLU A 41 6.31 -13.04 2.79
N ARG A 42 5.19 -12.40 2.45
CA ARG A 42 5.18 -11.27 1.52
C ARG A 42 5.95 -10.06 2.07
N CYS A 43 5.94 -9.91 3.40
CA CYS A 43 6.61 -8.83 4.12
C CYS A 43 7.84 -9.32 4.90
N HIS A 44 7.86 -10.60 5.29
CA HIS A 44 8.85 -11.17 6.20
C HIS A 44 9.81 -12.19 5.55
N ARG A 45 9.73 -12.36 4.23
CA ARG A 45 10.51 -13.35 3.44
C ARG A 45 10.08 -14.80 3.77
N PRO A 46 10.59 -15.83 3.06
CA PRO A 46 10.26 -17.21 3.34
C PRO A 46 10.54 -17.59 4.80
N ALA A 47 9.54 -18.19 5.46
CA ALA A 47 9.52 -18.45 6.90
C ALA A 47 9.69 -19.94 7.24
N GLU A 48 10.03 -20.80 6.28
CA GLU A 48 10.24 -22.25 6.51
C GLU A 48 11.21 -22.51 7.69
N LYS A 49 12.39 -21.86 7.67
CA LYS A 49 13.39 -22.02 8.75
C LYS A 49 12.87 -21.51 10.09
N HIS A 50 12.07 -20.45 10.08
CA HIS A 50 11.42 -19.92 11.29
C HIS A 50 10.46 -20.97 11.88
N VAL A 51 9.58 -21.55 11.05
CA VAL A 51 8.60 -22.55 11.48
C VAL A 51 9.29 -23.82 11.96
N ILE A 52 10.29 -24.34 11.25
CA ILE A 52 11.05 -25.54 11.66
C ILE A 52 11.69 -25.33 13.03
N TYR A 53 12.34 -24.19 13.23
CA TYR A 53 13.01 -23.89 14.50
C TYR A 53 12.03 -23.81 15.66
N HIS A 54 10.92 -23.09 15.53
CA HIS A 54 9.96 -22.91 16.62
C HIS A 54 9.12 -24.15 16.92
N ARG A 55 8.88 -25.02 15.94
CA ARG A 55 8.29 -26.35 16.20
C ARG A 55 9.21 -27.24 17.04
N ALA A 56 10.53 -27.15 16.84
CA ALA A 56 11.51 -27.88 17.62
C ALA A 56 11.84 -27.22 18.98
N ASN A 57 11.50 -25.94 19.14
CA ASN A 57 11.81 -25.13 20.33
C ASN A 57 10.57 -24.33 20.78
N PRO A 58 9.51 -24.98 21.28
CA PRO A 58 8.21 -24.34 21.55
C PRO A 58 8.28 -23.23 22.61
N ASP A 59 9.25 -23.29 23.52
CA ASP A 59 9.44 -22.28 24.57
C ASP A 59 10.25 -21.05 24.08
N SER A 60 10.76 -21.08 22.85
CA SER A 60 11.53 -19.97 22.29
C SER A 60 10.60 -18.81 21.93
N VAL A 61 10.77 -17.68 22.62
CA VAL A 61 9.99 -16.46 22.35
C VAL A 61 10.64 -15.53 21.32
N GLN A 62 11.89 -15.81 20.93
CA GLN A 62 12.64 -14.96 20.02
C GLN A 62 12.31 -15.28 18.56
N PRO A 63 11.99 -14.30 17.70
CA PRO A 63 11.61 -14.53 16.32
C PRO A 63 12.84 -14.88 15.45
N LYS A 64 13.35 -16.13 15.60
CA LYS A 64 14.49 -16.63 14.83
C LYS A 64 14.12 -16.86 13.37
N PHE A 65 15.08 -16.62 12.47
CA PHE A 65 15.01 -16.93 11.03
C PHE A 65 13.84 -16.29 10.26
N ILE A 66 13.33 -15.16 10.74
CA ILE A 66 12.34 -14.34 10.05
C ILE A 66 12.90 -12.92 9.91
N MET A 67 12.56 -12.24 8.81
CA MET A 67 12.98 -10.84 8.63
C MET A 67 12.25 -9.95 9.62
N LEU A 68 12.98 -9.11 10.35
CA LEU A 68 12.40 -8.14 11.27
C LEU A 68 12.34 -6.77 10.60
N ALA A 69 11.14 -6.22 10.45
CA ALA A 69 10.92 -4.97 9.72
C ALA A 69 11.57 -3.75 10.40
N ASP A 70 11.78 -3.80 11.71
CA ASP A 70 12.44 -2.75 12.49
C ASP A 70 13.97 -2.65 12.25
N THR A 71 14.57 -3.69 11.65
CA THR A 71 15.98 -3.69 11.24
C THR A 71 16.21 -3.01 9.89
N LEU A 72 15.14 -2.64 9.18
CA LEU A 72 15.21 -2.08 7.85
C LEU A 72 15.46 -0.58 7.86
N SER A 73 16.18 -0.10 6.85
CA SER A 73 16.20 1.34 6.57
C SER A 73 14.80 1.82 6.18
N ARG A 74 14.54 3.11 6.33
CA ARG A 74 13.27 3.74 5.93
C ARG A 74 12.85 3.37 4.50
N GLN A 75 13.78 3.40 3.54
CA GLN A 75 13.45 3.08 2.16
C GLN A 75 13.10 1.60 1.99
N GLN A 76 13.80 0.69 2.67
CA GLN A 76 13.46 -0.73 2.63
C GLN A 76 12.09 -1.01 3.27
N SER A 77 11.72 -0.31 4.35
CA SER A 77 10.38 -0.41 4.95
C SER A 77 9.29 0.07 4.00
N LEU A 78 9.52 1.21 3.33
CA LEU A 78 8.62 1.72 2.30
C LEU A 78 8.51 0.77 1.10
N ASP A 79 9.63 0.19 0.68
CA ASP A 79 9.72 -0.70 -0.47
C ASP A 79 8.85 -1.94 -0.28
N ILE A 80 8.72 -2.48 0.94
CA ILE A 80 7.80 -3.59 1.25
C ILE A 80 6.38 -3.24 0.80
N CYS A 81 5.89 -2.06 1.16
CA CYS A 81 4.54 -1.61 0.81
C CYS A 81 4.46 -1.22 -0.67
N ALA A 82 5.50 -0.57 -1.19
CA ALA A 82 5.57 -0.07 -2.56
C ALA A 82 5.56 -1.18 -3.62
N GLN A 83 5.86 -2.44 -3.26
CA GLN A 83 5.64 -3.59 -4.14
C GLN A 83 4.24 -3.60 -4.75
N CYS A 84 3.25 -3.19 -3.95
CA CYS A 84 1.83 -3.17 -4.33
C CYS A 84 1.24 -1.76 -4.37
N HIS A 85 1.67 -0.88 -3.48
CA HIS A 85 1.09 0.45 -3.24
C HIS A 85 1.86 1.61 -3.94
N SER A 86 2.62 1.36 -5.01
CA SER A 86 3.35 2.41 -5.78
C SER A 86 2.89 2.60 -7.23
N GLY A 87 1.65 2.20 -7.51
CA GLY A 87 1.05 2.14 -8.83
C GLY A 87 1.52 0.90 -9.60
N LEU A 88 1.08 0.78 -10.85
CA LEU A 88 1.49 -0.35 -11.68
C LEU A 88 3.01 -0.28 -11.93
N ARG A 89 3.73 -1.30 -11.48
CA ARG A 89 5.15 -1.49 -11.81
C ARG A 89 5.29 -2.39 -13.02
N SER A 90 5.15 -1.81 -14.21
CA SER A 90 5.06 -2.53 -15.49
C SER A 90 6.41 -2.94 -16.08
N GLN A 91 7.51 -2.33 -15.64
CA GLN A 91 8.85 -2.65 -16.13
C GLN A 91 9.58 -3.54 -15.11
N GLN A 92 9.80 -4.80 -15.46
CA GLN A 92 10.64 -5.73 -14.69
C GLN A 92 12.10 -5.58 -15.13
N LEU A 93 13.02 -5.46 -14.16
CA LEU A 93 14.45 -5.24 -14.39
C LEU A 93 15.31 -6.46 -14.00
N LYS A 94 14.95 -7.13 -12.90
CA LYS A 94 15.69 -8.28 -12.36
C LYS A 94 14.70 -9.36 -11.93
N GLY A 95 14.96 -10.61 -12.29
CA GLY A 95 14.10 -11.74 -11.91
C GLY A 95 12.66 -11.61 -12.42
N GLY A 96 11.74 -12.33 -11.77
CA GLY A 96 10.30 -12.28 -12.06
C GLY A 96 9.52 -11.38 -11.08
N PRO A 97 8.19 -11.24 -11.26
CA PRO A 97 7.37 -10.36 -10.43
C PRO A 97 7.35 -10.64 -8.93
N PHE A 98 7.73 -11.86 -8.51
CA PHE A 98 7.86 -12.28 -7.10
C PHE A 98 9.32 -12.30 -6.59
N SER A 99 10.30 -11.79 -7.35
CA SER A 99 11.72 -11.94 -6.98
C SER A 99 12.24 -10.91 -5.98
N PHE A 100 11.54 -9.78 -5.78
CA PHE A 100 11.88 -8.84 -4.72
C PHE A 100 11.56 -9.46 -3.36
N MET A 101 12.46 -9.29 -2.41
CA MET A 101 12.29 -9.69 -1.02
C MET A 101 12.49 -8.49 -0.09
N ALA A 102 11.77 -8.50 1.03
CA ALA A 102 11.92 -7.48 2.07
C ALA A 102 13.39 -7.28 2.49
N GLY A 103 13.80 -6.03 2.67
CA GLY A 103 15.18 -5.63 2.92
C GLY A 103 16.03 -5.45 1.66
N GLU A 104 15.50 -5.67 0.46
CA GLU A 104 16.15 -5.28 -0.78
C GLU A 104 15.70 -3.89 -1.25
N ASN A 105 16.33 -3.39 -2.31
CA ASN A 105 15.92 -2.15 -2.96
C ASN A 105 14.98 -2.47 -4.13
N LEU A 106 13.71 -2.07 -4.02
CA LEU A 106 12.66 -2.39 -4.99
C LEU A 106 12.95 -1.85 -6.40
N GLU A 107 13.62 -0.71 -6.47
CA GLU A 107 13.98 -0.05 -7.71
C GLU A 107 15.03 -0.82 -8.54
N LEU A 108 15.71 -1.81 -7.95
CA LEU A 108 16.58 -2.75 -8.69
C LEU A 108 15.81 -3.89 -9.37
N TYR A 109 14.56 -4.11 -8.95
CA TYR A 109 13.74 -5.23 -9.43
C TYR A 109 12.70 -4.79 -10.45
N SER A 110 12.08 -3.63 -10.25
CA SER A 110 11.07 -3.10 -11.16
C SER A 110 11.00 -1.58 -11.09
N ARG A 111 10.44 -0.94 -12.12
CA ARG A 111 10.10 0.50 -12.11
C ARG A 111 8.61 0.69 -12.15
N ASN A 112 8.13 1.74 -11.46
CA ASN A 112 6.74 2.14 -11.60
C ASN A 112 6.50 2.78 -12.98
N TYR A 113 5.25 2.71 -13.44
CA TYR A 113 4.83 3.31 -14.71
C TYR A 113 5.14 4.80 -14.82
N TYR A 114 5.14 5.51 -13.69
CA TYR A 114 5.38 6.95 -13.60
C TYR A 114 6.87 7.34 -13.61
N PHE A 115 7.80 6.39 -13.53
CA PHE A 115 9.24 6.65 -13.37
C PHE A 115 9.80 7.52 -14.50
N ASN A 116 9.42 7.25 -15.75
CA ASN A 116 9.82 8.03 -16.92
C ASN A 116 8.78 9.10 -17.31
N ARG A 117 7.88 9.46 -16.40
CA ARG A 117 6.78 10.42 -16.63
C ARG A 117 6.70 11.44 -15.50
N PRO A 118 7.76 12.23 -15.28
CA PRO A 118 7.75 13.26 -14.26
C PRO A 118 6.62 14.26 -14.55
N GLY A 119 5.81 14.57 -13.53
CA GLY A 119 4.66 15.47 -13.64
C GLY A 119 3.35 14.81 -14.09
N ALA A 120 3.35 13.51 -14.42
CA ALA A 120 2.10 12.79 -14.62
C ALA A 120 1.27 12.78 -13.33
N LYS A 121 -0.03 13.03 -13.47
CA LYS A 121 -0.97 12.96 -12.35
C LYS A 121 -0.97 11.53 -11.79
N LEU A 122 -0.74 11.42 -10.49
CA LEU A 122 -0.74 10.13 -9.80
C LEU A 122 -2.18 9.70 -9.57
N ASP A 123 -2.54 8.51 -10.06
CA ASP A 123 -3.83 7.90 -9.75
C ASP A 123 -3.86 7.46 -8.27
N VAL A 124 -5.04 7.45 -7.64
CA VAL A 124 -5.19 6.97 -6.26
C VAL A 124 -5.21 5.46 -6.15
N HIS A 125 -5.47 4.74 -7.25
CA HIS A 125 -5.49 3.28 -7.25
C HIS A 125 -4.10 2.69 -7.11
N GLY A 126 -3.89 1.98 -5.99
CA GLY A 126 -2.66 1.25 -5.71
C GLY A 126 -1.40 2.11 -5.67
N ASN A 127 -1.47 3.45 -5.57
CA ASN A 127 -0.30 4.34 -5.61
C ASN A 127 -0.20 5.26 -4.38
N GLN A 128 -0.56 4.73 -3.22
CA GLN A 128 -0.51 5.42 -1.94
C GLN A 128 0.93 5.87 -1.60
N TYR A 129 1.95 5.08 -1.97
CA TYR A 129 3.37 5.43 -1.83
C TYR A 129 3.72 6.70 -2.62
N GLY A 130 3.35 6.79 -3.90
CA GLY A 130 3.67 7.96 -4.72
C GLY A 130 3.00 9.23 -4.20
N LEU A 131 1.74 9.12 -3.75
CA LEU A 131 0.99 10.24 -3.19
C LEU A 131 1.53 10.67 -1.83
N LEU A 132 1.84 9.71 -0.94
CA LEU A 132 2.42 9.97 0.37
C LEU A 132 3.78 10.66 0.24
N THR A 133 4.67 10.11 -0.61
CA THR A 133 6.01 10.67 -0.82
C THR A 133 5.99 12.08 -1.43
N SER A 134 4.90 12.42 -2.11
CA SER A 134 4.67 13.77 -2.66
C SER A 134 4.16 14.78 -1.62
N SER A 135 3.56 14.32 -0.52
CA SER A 135 3.00 15.16 0.55
C SER A 135 4.07 15.96 1.30
N LYS A 136 3.69 17.13 1.81
CA LYS A 136 4.60 18.00 2.57
C LYS A 136 5.03 17.35 3.88
N CYS A 137 4.09 16.78 4.63
CA CYS A 137 4.39 16.15 5.92
C CYS A 137 5.39 15.00 5.80
N PHE A 138 5.32 14.18 4.74
CA PHE A 138 6.29 13.11 4.51
C PHE A 138 7.69 13.65 4.18
N LYS A 139 7.77 14.69 3.34
CA LYS A 139 9.05 15.34 2.97
C LYS A 139 9.72 15.98 4.18
N GLU A 140 8.94 16.52 5.10
CA GLU A 140 9.42 17.16 6.33
C GLU A 140 9.63 16.17 7.49
N SER A 141 9.29 14.89 7.32
CA SER A 141 9.41 13.84 8.36
C SER A 141 10.39 12.75 7.94
N PRO A 142 11.70 12.88 8.25
CA PRO A 142 12.75 11.99 7.76
C PRO A 142 12.62 10.52 8.17
N LYS A 143 11.85 10.23 9.23
CA LYS A 143 11.62 8.87 9.76
C LYS A 143 10.24 8.31 9.40
N MET A 144 9.36 9.08 8.76
CA MET A 144 7.99 8.64 8.46
C MET A 144 7.97 7.58 7.37
N ASP A 145 7.20 6.53 7.60
CA ASP A 145 6.89 5.46 6.65
C ASP A 145 5.41 5.04 6.76
N CYS A 146 5.03 3.97 6.07
CA CYS A 146 3.65 3.47 6.11
C CYS A 146 3.22 3.00 7.52
N THR A 147 4.16 2.43 8.29
CA THR A 147 3.89 1.86 9.62
C THR A 147 3.80 2.92 10.72
N THR A 148 4.25 4.13 10.42
CA THR A 148 4.03 5.31 11.27
C THR A 148 2.52 5.48 11.53
N CYS A 149 1.70 5.29 10.50
CA CYS A 149 0.25 5.43 10.58
C CYS A 149 -0.50 4.09 10.64
N HIS A 150 -0.04 3.05 9.93
CA HIS A 150 -0.76 1.77 9.82
C HIS A 150 -0.10 0.65 10.63
N ASN A 151 -0.90 -0.24 11.19
CA ASN A 151 -0.42 -1.51 11.71
C ASN A 151 -0.73 -2.61 10.69
N PRO A 152 0.29 -3.20 10.02
CA PRO A 152 0.07 -4.22 8.98
C PRO A 152 -0.55 -5.53 9.53
N HIS A 153 -0.57 -5.73 10.84
CA HIS A 153 -1.12 -6.92 11.50
C HIS A 153 -2.51 -6.71 12.10
N LYS A 154 -3.15 -5.55 11.86
CA LYS A 154 -4.48 -5.24 12.41
C LYS A 154 -5.40 -4.69 11.33
N ASN A 155 -6.67 -5.10 11.38
CA ASN A 155 -7.71 -4.44 10.59
C ASN A 155 -8.11 -3.13 11.28
N GLN A 156 -7.78 -2.01 10.65
CA GLN A 156 -8.02 -0.66 11.17
C GLN A 156 -9.08 0.09 10.34
N ARG A 157 -9.78 -0.60 9.44
CA ARG A 157 -10.73 0.02 8.54
C ARG A 157 -11.87 0.66 9.35
N GLY A 158 -12.04 1.97 9.17
CA GLY A 158 -13.09 2.74 9.85
C GLY A 158 -12.72 3.22 11.25
N ASP A 159 -11.52 2.92 11.75
CA ASP A 159 -11.06 3.40 13.05
C ASP A 159 -10.57 4.86 12.98
N THR A 160 -11.54 5.78 12.89
CA THR A 160 -11.28 7.22 12.81
C THR A 160 -10.49 7.74 14.01
N SER A 161 -10.79 7.24 15.21
CA SER A 161 -10.08 7.65 16.43
C SER A 161 -8.61 7.33 16.33
N TYR A 162 -8.26 6.09 15.95
CA TYR A 162 -6.87 5.69 15.78
C TYR A 162 -6.12 6.58 14.78
N PHE A 163 -6.71 6.84 13.60
CA PHE A 163 -6.05 7.68 12.59
C PHE A 163 -5.91 9.13 13.03
N ASN A 164 -6.90 9.69 13.73
CA ASN A 164 -6.79 11.03 14.31
C ASN A 164 -5.61 11.09 15.29
N HIS A 165 -5.44 10.08 16.16
CA HIS A 165 -4.30 10.03 17.08
C HIS A 165 -2.96 9.97 16.34
N LYS A 166 -2.86 9.28 15.20
CA LYS A 166 -1.66 9.28 14.36
C LYS A 166 -1.34 10.65 13.78
N CYS A 167 -2.35 11.43 13.40
CA CYS A 167 -2.14 12.82 13.00
C CYS A 167 -1.69 13.65 14.21
N ILE A 168 -2.41 13.55 15.32
CA ILE A 168 -2.17 14.36 16.53
C ILE A 168 -0.79 14.11 17.11
N SER A 169 -0.21 12.91 17.04
CA SER A 169 1.15 12.64 17.55
C SER A 169 2.26 13.50 16.92
N CYS A 170 1.99 14.15 15.78
CA CYS A 170 2.89 15.13 15.17
C CYS A 170 2.27 16.54 15.08
N HIS A 171 0.97 16.66 15.35
CA HIS A 171 0.17 17.87 15.17
C HIS A 171 -0.48 18.34 16.49
N GLU A 172 0.08 18.01 17.66
CA GLU A 172 -0.49 18.33 18.98
C GLU A 172 -0.82 19.83 19.13
N THR A 173 0.06 20.71 18.67
CA THR A 173 -0.12 22.17 18.72
C THR A 173 -1.10 22.70 17.65
N LEU A 174 -1.44 21.90 16.64
CA LEU A 174 -2.27 22.30 15.50
C LEU A 174 -3.76 21.98 15.68
N ILE A 175 -4.15 21.28 16.76
CA ILE A 175 -5.55 21.07 17.13
C ILE A 175 -6.27 22.42 17.33
N SER A 176 -5.56 23.44 17.81
CA SER A 176 -6.07 24.81 17.96
C SER A 176 -6.05 25.63 16.66
N MET A 177 -5.48 25.10 15.57
CA MET A 177 -5.26 25.80 14.30
C MET A 177 -6.06 25.22 13.12
N CYS A 178 -7.00 24.29 13.36
CA CYS A 178 -7.95 23.93 12.32
C CYS A 178 -8.82 25.16 12.01
N THR A 179 -8.53 25.83 10.89
CA THR A 179 -9.20 27.06 10.47
C THR A 179 -10.57 26.81 9.85
N ALA A 180 -10.96 25.54 9.69
CA ALA A 180 -12.29 25.17 9.21
C ALA A 180 -13.37 25.61 10.22
N PRO A 181 -14.56 26.01 9.76
CA PRO A 181 -15.68 26.31 10.65
C PRO A 181 -15.98 25.14 11.61
N LYS A 182 -16.20 25.44 12.90
CA LYS A 182 -16.54 24.43 13.92
C LYS A 182 -17.73 23.54 13.51
N SER A 183 -18.69 24.09 12.77
CA SER A 183 -19.82 23.34 12.22
C SER A 183 -19.38 22.24 11.24
N GLU A 184 -18.42 22.51 10.35
CA GLU A 184 -17.87 21.53 9.41
C GLU A 184 -17.06 20.46 10.14
N ILE A 185 -16.23 20.86 11.11
CA ILE A 185 -15.45 19.93 11.93
C ILE A 185 -16.37 18.95 12.70
N ASN A 186 -17.43 19.49 13.32
CA ASN A 186 -18.41 18.69 14.06
C ASN A 186 -19.22 17.77 13.13
N ALA A 187 -19.62 18.26 11.94
CA ALA A 187 -20.32 17.45 10.95
C ALA A 187 -19.49 16.24 10.49
N MET A 188 -18.16 16.37 10.48
CA MET A 188 -17.23 15.30 10.12
C MET A 188 -16.74 14.50 11.33
N ALA A 189 -17.34 14.67 12.51
CA ALA A 189 -16.99 13.99 13.75
C ALA A 189 -15.49 14.09 14.11
N ASN A 190 -14.88 15.26 13.87
CA ASN A 190 -13.45 15.50 14.06
C ASN A 190 -12.54 14.56 13.25
N ASN A 191 -12.97 14.08 12.07
CA ASN A 191 -12.22 13.15 11.26
C ASN A 191 -11.16 13.84 10.38
N CYS A 192 -9.88 13.83 10.80
CA CYS A 192 -8.79 14.50 10.10
C CYS A 192 -8.66 14.03 8.64
N ILE A 193 -8.79 12.73 8.40
CA ILE A 193 -8.60 12.14 7.06
C ILE A 193 -9.75 12.48 6.12
N ALA A 194 -10.87 13.00 6.61
CA ALA A 194 -11.99 13.33 5.74
C ALA A 194 -11.75 14.59 4.89
N CYS A 195 -11.00 15.56 5.43
CA CYS A 195 -10.59 16.76 4.70
C CYS A 195 -9.15 16.66 4.18
N HIS A 196 -8.23 16.09 4.97
CA HIS A 196 -6.81 16.08 4.62
C HIS A 196 -6.37 14.89 3.75
N MET A 197 -7.24 13.89 3.59
CA MET A 197 -7.04 12.71 2.74
C MET A 197 -8.33 12.39 1.96
N PRO A 198 -8.80 13.31 1.10
CA PRO A 198 -10.11 13.21 0.47
C PRO A 198 -10.22 11.94 -0.38
N LEU A 199 -11.46 11.46 -0.54
CA LEU A 199 -11.78 10.45 -1.52
C LEU A 199 -11.61 11.06 -2.92
N SER A 200 -10.87 10.38 -3.79
CA SER A 200 -10.76 10.75 -5.18
C SER A 200 -11.14 9.56 -6.07
N PRO A 201 -11.73 9.81 -7.24
CA PRO A 201 -12.04 8.75 -8.19
C PRO A 201 -10.74 8.19 -8.76
N SER A 202 -10.64 6.87 -8.86
CA SER A 202 -9.58 6.25 -9.66
C SER A 202 -9.81 6.55 -11.14
N GLU A 203 -8.74 6.94 -11.82
CA GLU A 203 -8.73 7.10 -13.28
C GLU A 203 -8.56 5.76 -14.01
N THR A 204 -8.00 4.75 -13.34
CA THR A 204 -7.64 3.46 -13.93
C THR A 204 -8.55 2.30 -13.53
N MET A 205 -9.32 2.42 -12.43
CA MET A 205 -10.20 1.38 -11.93
C MET A 205 -11.65 1.85 -11.87
N LYS A 206 -12.47 1.31 -12.78
CA LYS A 206 -13.91 1.51 -12.83
C LYS A 206 -14.63 0.16 -12.73
N VAL A 207 -15.83 0.19 -12.18
CA VAL A 207 -16.71 -0.97 -12.07
C VAL A 207 -18.01 -0.71 -12.79
N LYS A 208 -18.51 -1.76 -13.43
CA LYS A 208 -19.82 -1.80 -14.07
C LYS A 208 -20.63 -2.85 -13.33
N LEU A 209 -21.65 -2.44 -12.56
CA LEU A 209 -22.41 -3.34 -11.69
C LEU A 209 -23.42 -4.16 -12.51
N THR A 210 -24.02 -3.57 -13.53
CA THR A 210 -24.96 -4.23 -14.46
C THR A 210 -24.64 -3.88 -15.92
N GLN A 211 -25.14 -4.66 -16.89
CA GLN A 211 -24.81 -4.43 -18.30
C GLN A 211 -25.32 -3.08 -18.85
N ASP A 212 -26.33 -2.50 -18.22
CA ASP A 212 -27.02 -1.29 -18.69
C ASP A 212 -26.62 -0.01 -17.94
N GLU A 213 -25.77 -0.11 -16.92
CA GLU A 213 -25.27 1.04 -16.15
C GLU A 213 -23.93 1.55 -16.67
N ASP A 214 -23.67 2.84 -16.52
CA ASP A 214 -22.37 3.42 -16.83
C ASP A 214 -21.28 2.93 -15.86
N GLU A 215 -20.04 2.91 -16.34
CA GLU A 215 -18.88 2.57 -15.51
C GLU A 215 -18.64 3.63 -14.43
N ALA A 216 -18.76 3.23 -13.16
CA ALA A 216 -18.48 4.09 -12.01
C ALA A 216 -17.04 3.93 -11.53
N PRO A 217 -16.29 5.02 -11.26
CA PRO A 217 -14.95 4.92 -10.71
C PRO A 217 -14.97 4.43 -9.27
N ILE A 218 -13.94 3.69 -8.88
CA ILE A 218 -13.75 3.33 -7.47
C ILE A 218 -13.14 4.52 -6.73
N MET A 219 -13.82 4.97 -5.67
CA MET A 219 -13.36 6.05 -4.80
C MET A 219 -12.32 5.52 -3.80
N ILE A 220 -11.14 6.14 -3.79
CA ILE A 220 -10.03 5.74 -2.92
C ILE A 220 -9.52 6.98 -2.19
N ARG A 221 -9.17 6.83 -0.89
CA ARG A 221 -8.59 7.94 -0.12
C ARG A 221 -7.20 8.27 -0.64
N SER A 222 -7.02 9.53 -1.01
CA SER A 222 -5.72 10.06 -1.39
C SER A 222 -4.76 10.03 -0.20
N HIS A 223 -3.53 9.58 -0.44
CA HIS A 223 -2.43 9.71 0.51
C HIS A 223 -1.60 10.97 0.26
N LEU A 224 -2.05 11.86 -0.63
CA LEU A 224 -1.47 13.20 -0.78
C LEU A 224 -1.99 14.06 0.37
N ILE A 225 -1.43 13.87 1.55
CA ILE A 225 -1.89 14.53 2.76
C ILE A 225 -1.63 16.04 2.65
N GLY A 226 -2.67 16.85 2.83
CA GLY A 226 -2.57 18.30 2.66
C GLY A 226 -3.82 19.06 3.07
N VAL A 227 -3.78 20.38 2.97
CA VAL A 227 -4.94 21.25 3.15
C VAL A 227 -5.52 21.55 1.78
N TYR A 228 -6.79 21.22 1.59
CA TYR A 228 -7.50 21.44 0.33
C TYR A 228 -8.49 22.61 0.51
N PRO A 229 -8.52 23.60 -0.39
CA PRO A 229 -9.52 24.66 -0.30
C PRO A 229 -10.94 24.08 -0.43
N ASN A 230 -11.85 24.52 0.45
CA ASN A 230 -13.20 23.98 0.61
C ASN A 230 -13.98 23.92 -0.72
N SER A 231 -14.76 22.85 -0.90
CA SER A 231 -15.92 22.69 -1.80
C SER A 231 -15.74 22.24 -3.28
N ALA A 232 -14.73 21.43 -3.63
CA ALA A 232 -14.65 20.87 -5.01
C ALA A 232 -14.59 19.33 -5.13
N GLN A 233 -14.59 18.55 -4.04
CA GLN A 233 -14.44 17.08 -4.13
C GLN A 233 -15.39 16.27 -3.24
N MET A 234 -16.53 16.87 -2.85
CA MET A 234 -17.61 16.13 -2.18
C MET A 234 -18.85 16.04 -3.08
N LYS A 235 -18.67 15.43 -4.26
CA LYS A 235 -19.72 14.74 -5.01
C LYS A 235 -19.13 13.49 -5.64
#